data_AF-A0A6N3G2T0-F1
#
_entry.id   AF-A0A6N3G2T0-F1
#
_cell.length_a   1.000
_cell.length_b   1.000
_cell.length_c   1.000
_cell.angle_alpha   90.00
_cell.angle_beta   90.00
_cell.angle_gamma   90.00
#
_symmetry.space_group_name_H-M   'P 1'
#
loop_
_entity.id
_entity.type
_entity.pdbx_description
1 polymer ?
#
loop_
_entity_poly.entity_id
_entity_poly.type
_entity_poly.pdbx_seq_one_letter_code
_entity_poly.pdbx_strand_id
1 'polypeptide(L)'
;MSENPFAAFTPKKEWLVCVDSDGCAMDTMDSKHHQAFCPQLIRVYGLEEYAGLITPHWMEVNLYSRTRGVNRFKGLAATMRMLAEHGVRVPGADELCAWVEKAPKLSNPALEEAVAAGGGAGLQKALEWSRAVNAAIAAMGDDSRPFPGCREALAAIHVLTDTAVVSSANSEALAEEWTRHGLVQHMDVVLGQDAGTKEACLSALSAKGYAPGHVLMVGDALGDLAAAQHADALFYPILVGKEKTSWERLVSEALPRFLAGTFAGAYQEQLLAEQREILK
;
A
#
# COMPACT_ATOMS: atom_id res chain seq x y z
N MET A 1 14.48 16.71 13.90
CA MET A 1 13.04 17.00 13.99
C MET A 1 12.50 16.88 12.58
N SER A 2 11.85 15.78 12.23
CA SER A 2 11.22 15.64 10.92
C SER A 2 10.10 16.67 10.82
N GLU A 3 10.07 17.46 9.76
CA GLU A 3 8.95 18.36 9.47
C GLU A 3 7.64 17.56 9.47
N ASN A 4 6.58 18.15 10.01
CA ASN A 4 5.25 17.54 9.95
C ASN A 4 4.83 17.45 8.47
N PRO A 5 4.70 16.23 7.89
CA PRO A 5 4.48 16.06 6.45
C PRO A 5 3.11 16.61 6.00
N PHE A 6 2.20 16.84 6.96
CA PHE A 6 0.87 17.38 6.72
C PHE A 6 0.82 18.91 6.82
N ALA A 7 1.89 19.58 7.24
CA ALA A 7 1.86 21.01 7.56
C ALA A 7 1.59 21.89 6.33
N ALA A 8 2.10 21.52 5.16
CA ALA A 8 1.91 22.27 3.93
C ALA A 8 0.50 22.10 3.32
N PHE A 9 -0.23 21.05 3.71
CA PHE A 9 -1.57 20.79 3.20
C PHE A 9 -2.64 21.58 3.97
N THR A 10 -3.32 22.46 3.25
CA THR A 10 -4.48 23.25 3.72
C THR A 10 -5.67 22.93 2.82
N PRO A 11 -6.81 22.49 3.37
CA PRO A 11 -8.01 22.24 2.59
C PRO A 11 -8.42 23.46 1.77
N LYS A 12 -8.73 23.24 0.49
CA LYS A 12 -9.25 24.29 -0.41
C LYS A 12 -10.66 23.98 -0.88
N LYS A 13 -11.12 22.73 -0.70
CA LYS A 13 -12.44 22.26 -1.13
C LYS A 13 -13.14 21.52 -0.01
N GLU A 14 -14.44 21.30 -0.19
CA GLU A 14 -15.29 20.65 0.81
C GLU A 14 -15.08 19.13 0.92
N TRP A 15 -14.47 18.53 -0.10
CA TRP A 15 -14.32 17.09 -0.26
C TRP A 15 -12.85 16.72 -0.45
N LEU A 16 -12.44 15.59 0.10
CA LEU A 16 -11.10 15.03 -0.03
C LEU A 16 -11.16 13.62 -0.62
N VAL A 17 -10.34 13.36 -1.64
CA VAL A 17 -10.10 12.02 -2.17
C VAL A 17 -8.64 11.65 -1.92
N CYS A 18 -8.44 10.57 -1.16
CA CYS A 18 -7.14 9.94 -0.95
C CYS A 18 -7.00 8.73 -1.86
N VAL A 19 -5.84 8.54 -2.48
CA VAL A 19 -5.60 7.48 -3.47
C VAL A 19 -4.35 6.70 -3.09
N ASP A 20 -4.42 5.37 -3.11
CA ASP A 20 -3.24 4.52 -3.02
C ASP A 20 -2.47 4.46 -4.35
N SER A 21 -1.18 4.13 -4.29
CA SER A 21 -0.30 4.04 -5.46
C SER A 21 -0.26 2.64 -6.07
N ASP A 22 0.55 1.75 -5.50
CA ASP A 22 0.85 0.45 -6.11
C ASP A 22 -0.41 -0.44 -6.08
N GLY A 23 -0.79 -1.03 -7.21
CA GLY A 23 -2.00 -1.88 -7.30
C GLY A 23 -3.32 -1.09 -7.39
N CYS A 24 -3.29 0.22 -7.19
CA CYS A 24 -4.45 1.10 -7.26
C CYS A 24 -4.34 2.09 -8.44
N ALA A 25 -3.36 3.01 -8.40
CA ALA A 25 -3.07 3.93 -9.49
C ALA A 25 -2.03 3.36 -10.46
N MET A 26 -1.04 2.65 -9.94
CA MET A 26 0.13 2.15 -10.66
C MET A 26 0.11 0.64 -10.81
N ASP A 27 0.28 0.15 -12.05
CA ASP A 27 0.40 -1.27 -12.39
C ASP A 27 1.83 -1.77 -12.15
N THR A 28 2.23 -1.79 -10.88
CA THR A 28 3.60 -2.17 -10.48
C THR A 28 3.66 -3.22 -9.38
N MET A 29 2.53 -3.55 -8.75
CA MET A 29 2.52 -4.46 -7.61
C MET A 29 2.99 -5.87 -8.01
N ASP A 30 2.43 -6.44 -9.07
CA ASP A 30 2.79 -7.78 -9.54
C ASP A 30 4.26 -7.85 -9.96
N SER A 31 4.72 -6.91 -10.78
CA SER A 31 6.10 -6.89 -11.28
C SER A 31 7.12 -6.75 -10.14
N LYS A 32 6.88 -5.86 -9.17
CA LYS A 32 7.74 -5.69 -7.98
C LYS A 32 7.81 -6.99 -7.18
N HIS A 33 6.69 -7.67 -6.96
CA HIS A 33 6.66 -8.91 -6.17
C HIS A 33 7.38 -10.06 -6.88
N HIS A 34 7.14 -10.22 -8.18
CA HIS A 34 7.74 -11.27 -8.99
C HIS A 34 9.25 -11.07 -9.25
N GLN A 35 9.71 -9.83 -9.42
CA GLN A 35 11.09 -9.54 -9.85
C GLN A 35 12.00 -9.10 -8.70
N ALA A 36 11.47 -8.50 -7.64
CA ALA A 36 12.26 -8.01 -6.52
C ALA A 36 11.94 -8.73 -5.20
N PHE A 37 10.72 -8.63 -4.67
CA PHE A 37 10.45 -9.09 -3.30
C PHE A 37 10.74 -10.58 -3.08
N CYS A 38 10.10 -11.46 -3.86
CA CYS A 38 10.23 -12.90 -3.71
C CYS A 38 11.65 -13.40 -4.11
N PRO A 39 12.24 -12.97 -5.23
CA PRO A 39 13.60 -13.37 -5.58
C PRO A 39 14.65 -12.94 -4.54
N GLN A 40 14.53 -11.73 -3.98
CA GLN A 40 15.46 -11.29 -2.94
C GLN A 40 15.26 -12.04 -1.63
N LEU A 41 14.03 -12.46 -1.29
CA LEU A 41 13.80 -13.37 -0.15
C LEU A 41 14.58 -14.67 -0.33
N ILE A 42 14.36 -15.35 -1.46
CA ILE A 42 15.01 -16.62 -1.77
C ILE A 42 16.53 -16.48 -1.73
N ARG A 43 17.08 -15.44 -2.38
CA ARG A 43 18.53 -15.19 -2.45
C ARG A 43 19.14 -14.85 -1.09
N VAL A 44 18.55 -13.91 -0.35
CA VAL A 44 19.15 -13.41 0.90
C VAL A 44 19.16 -14.49 1.97
N TYR A 45 18.11 -15.30 2.03
CA TYR A 45 18.00 -16.40 3.00
C TYR A 45 18.61 -17.72 2.53
N GLY A 46 19.10 -17.82 1.29
CA GLY A 46 19.67 -19.04 0.73
C GLY A 46 18.66 -20.18 0.63
N LEU A 47 17.48 -19.89 0.10
CA LEU A 47 16.31 -20.79 0.05
C LEU A 47 16.00 -21.28 -1.37
N GLU A 48 17.01 -21.36 -2.25
CA GLU A 48 16.84 -21.74 -3.66
C GLU A 48 16.14 -23.10 -3.82
N GLU A 49 16.50 -24.07 -2.96
CA GLU A 49 15.89 -25.40 -2.90
C GLU A 49 14.38 -25.38 -2.53
N TYR A 50 13.91 -24.31 -1.89
CA TYR A 50 12.50 -24.11 -1.51
C TYR A 50 11.76 -23.13 -2.41
N ALA A 51 12.36 -22.65 -3.50
CA ALA A 51 11.77 -21.62 -4.37
C ALA A 51 10.38 -22.00 -4.91
N GLY A 52 10.18 -23.28 -5.23
CA GLY A 52 8.90 -23.82 -5.71
C GLY A 52 7.78 -23.81 -4.65
N LEU A 53 8.12 -23.85 -3.37
CA LEU A 53 7.19 -23.72 -2.24
C LEU A 53 6.96 -22.24 -1.88
N ILE A 54 8.03 -21.46 -1.84
CA ILE A 54 8.02 -20.04 -1.43
C ILE A 54 7.25 -19.18 -2.44
N THR A 55 7.50 -19.35 -3.74
CA THR A 55 7.01 -18.40 -4.74
C THR A 55 5.47 -18.36 -4.80
N PRO A 56 4.76 -19.49 -4.94
CA PRO A 56 3.29 -19.48 -4.94
C PRO A 56 2.70 -18.92 -3.64
N HIS A 57 3.26 -19.30 -2.49
CA HIS A 57 2.81 -18.79 -1.18
C HIS A 57 3.01 -17.28 -1.05
N TRP A 58 4.17 -16.76 -1.47
CA TRP A 58 4.45 -15.33 -1.44
C TRP A 58 3.45 -14.54 -2.28
N MET A 59 3.15 -15.00 -3.50
CA MET A 59 2.18 -14.33 -4.37
C MET A 59 0.77 -14.39 -3.81
N GLU A 60 0.36 -15.54 -3.27
CA GLU A 60 -0.95 -15.68 -2.63
C GLU A 60 -1.11 -14.68 -1.47
N VAL A 61 -0.13 -14.64 -0.56
CA VAL A 61 -0.17 -13.75 0.61
C VAL A 61 -0.17 -12.28 0.18
N ASN A 62 0.67 -11.89 -0.78
CA ASN A 62 0.90 -10.47 -1.03
C ASN A 62 0.06 -9.87 -2.16
N LEU A 63 -0.46 -10.69 -3.08
CA LEU A 63 -1.15 -10.21 -4.29
C LEU A 63 -2.59 -10.70 -4.40
N TYR A 64 -2.88 -11.96 -4.06
CA TYR A 64 -4.11 -12.62 -4.54
C TYR A 64 -5.11 -13.04 -3.45
N SER A 65 -4.78 -12.83 -2.18
CA SER A 65 -5.66 -13.16 -1.05
C SER A 65 -6.09 -11.91 -0.26
N ARG A 66 -6.82 -12.13 0.83
CA ARG A 66 -7.21 -11.09 1.80
C ARG A 66 -6.05 -10.27 2.37
N THR A 67 -4.82 -10.79 2.31
CA THR A 67 -3.62 -10.10 2.77
C THR A 67 -2.91 -9.34 1.64
N ARG A 68 -3.57 -9.15 0.48
CA ARG A 68 -3.07 -8.29 -0.60
C ARG A 68 -2.58 -6.94 -0.06
N GLY A 69 -1.42 -6.49 -0.54
CA GLY A 69 -0.82 -5.21 -0.15
C GLY A 69 -0.34 -5.17 1.31
N VAL A 70 -0.25 -6.32 1.99
CA VAL A 70 0.28 -6.36 3.36
C VAL A 70 1.70 -5.83 3.43
N ASN A 71 2.05 -5.21 4.56
CA ASN A 71 3.42 -4.77 4.83
C ASN A 71 4.44 -5.89 4.54
N ARG A 72 5.51 -5.54 3.83
CA ARG A 72 6.56 -6.47 3.38
C ARG A 72 7.09 -7.40 4.49
N PHE A 73 7.23 -6.91 5.72
CA PHE A 73 7.75 -7.70 6.84
C PHE A 73 6.71 -8.71 7.35
N LYS A 74 5.42 -8.40 7.26
CA LYS A 74 4.34 -9.36 7.54
C LYS A 74 4.31 -10.46 6.48
N GLY A 75 4.47 -10.12 5.20
CA GLY A 75 4.62 -11.11 4.12
C GLY A 75 5.83 -12.03 4.34
N LEU A 76 6.96 -11.43 4.75
CA LEU A 76 8.16 -12.17 5.14
C LEU A 76 7.90 -13.13 6.31
N ALA A 77 7.33 -12.64 7.42
CA ALA A 77 7.00 -13.47 8.58
C ALA A 77 6.00 -14.59 8.25
N ALA A 78 4.97 -14.32 7.43
CA ALA A 78 4.04 -15.34 6.96
C ALA A 78 4.77 -16.47 6.21
N THR A 79 5.72 -16.10 5.35
CA THR A 79 6.52 -17.08 4.59
C THR A 79 7.43 -17.90 5.50
N MET A 80 8.03 -17.27 6.53
CA MET A 80 8.84 -17.97 7.53
C MET A 80 8.00 -18.98 8.33
N ARG A 81 6.77 -18.62 8.72
CA ARG A 81 5.84 -19.52 9.41
C ARG A 81 5.45 -20.70 8.51
N MET A 82 5.11 -20.44 7.25
CA MET A 82 4.79 -21.49 6.27
C MET A 82 5.96 -22.47 6.08
N LEU A 83 7.20 -21.96 5.98
CA LEU A 83 8.39 -22.81 5.89
C LEU A 83 8.56 -23.68 7.14
N ALA A 84 8.32 -23.11 8.32
CA ALA A 84 8.41 -23.86 9.58
C ALA A 84 7.36 -24.98 9.68
N GLU A 85 6.15 -24.77 9.17
CA GLU A 85 5.09 -25.79 9.05
C GLU A 85 5.52 -26.94 8.11
N HIS A 86 6.32 -26.64 7.09
CA HIS A 86 6.91 -27.63 6.18
C HIS A 86 8.23 -28.23 6.70
N GLY A 87 8.59 -27.99 7.97
CA GLY A 87 9.79 -28.55 8.59
C GLY A 87 11.10 -27.80 8.26
N VAL A 88 11.03 -26.68 7.55
CA VAL A 88 12.20 -25.87 7.18
C VAL A 88 12.42 -24.80 8.26
N ARG A 89 13.53 -24.90 9.00
CA ARG A 89 13.87 -23.92 10.04
C ARG A 89 14.84 -22.89 9.49
N VAL A 90 14.35 -21.67 9.28
CA VAL A 90 15.18 -20.54 8.85
C VAL A 90 15.78 -19.87 10.09
N PRO A 91 17.12 -19.77 10.21
CA PRO A 91 17.75 -19.10 11.34
C PRO A 91 17.26 -17.65 11.51
N GLY A 92 16.88 -17.29 12.73
CA GLY A 92 16.38 -15.93 13.06
C GLY A 92 14.91 -15.66 12.68
N ALA A 93 14.18 -16.62 12.13
CA ALA A 93 12.77 -16.47 11.79
C ALA A 93 11.88 -16.14 12.99
N ASP A 94 12.10 -16.79 14.14
CA ASP A 94 11.29 -16.57 15.35
C ASP A 94 11.45 -15.14 15.88
N GLU A 95 12.68 -14.61 15.82
CA GLU A 95 12.98 -13.22 16.21
C GLU A 95 12.27 -12.22 15.29
N LEU A 96 12.34 -12.45 13.97
CA LEU A 96 11.61 -11.63 13.00
C LEU A 96 10.10 -11.66 13.25
N CYS A 97 9.51 -12.85 13.42
CA CYS A 97 8.08 -13.00 13.68
C CYS A 97 7.65 -12.26 14.95
N ALA A 98 8.42 -12.39 16.03
CA ALA A 98 8.17 -11.68 17.29
C ALA A 98 8.28 -10.16 17.14
N TRP A 99 9.24 -9.66 16.34
CA TRP A 99 9.35 -8.23 16.05
C TRP A 99 8.15 -7.73 15.23
N VAL A 100 7.74 -8.46 14.20
CA VAL A 100 6.58 -8.10 13.37
C VAL A 100 5.28 -7.98 14.18
N GLU A 101 5.13 -8.78 15.23
CA GLU A 101 3.95 -8.76 16.12
C GLU A 101 3.98 -7.61 17.14
N LYS A 102 5.17 -7.18 17.58
CA LYS A 102 5.32 -6.25 18.71
C LYS A 102 5.76 -4.84 18.31
N ALA A 103 6.37 -4.69 17.14
CA ALA A 103 6.95 -3.42 16.74
C ALA A 103 5.84 -2.37 16.53
N PRO A 104 6.03 -1.15 17.05
CA PRO A 104 5.04 -0.08 16.88
C PRO A 104 4.93 0.38 15.42
N LYS A 105 5.99 0.16 14.62
CA LYS A 105 6.07 0.50 13.20
C LYS A 105 6.86 -0.58 12.46
N LEU A 106 6.40 -0.94 11.27
CA LEU A 106 7.05 -1.91 10.40
C LEU A 106 7.66 -1.22 9.19
N SER A 107 8.84 -0.64 9.38
CA SER A 107 9.56 0.11 8.35
C SER A 107 11.07 -0.16 8.43
N ASN A 108 11.82 0.22 7.40
CA ASN A 108 13.29 0.11 7.44
C ASN A 108 13.89 0.91 8.61
N PRO A 109 13.52 2.19 8.84
CA PRO A 109 14.01 2.93 10.01
C PRO A 109 13.70 2.25 11.35
N ALA A 110 12.48 1.75 11.53
CA ALA A 110 12.12 1.05 12.77
C ALA A 110 12.90 -0.25 12.96
N LEU A 111 13.21 -0.96 11.87
CA LEU A 111 14.04 -2.16 11.90
C LEU A 111 15.51 -1.83 12.16
N GLU A 112 16.03 -0.74 11.60
CA GLU A 112 17.37 -0.22 11.86
C GLU A 112 17.55 0.17 13.32
N GLU A 113 16.56 0.86 13.91
CA GLU A 113 16.52 1.18 15.34
C GLU A 113 16.51 -0.09 16.20
N ALA A 114 15.70 -1.09 15.84
CA ALA A 114 15.64 -2.36 16.56
C ALA A 114 16.97 -3.13 16.50
N VAL A 115 17.65 -3.12 15.35
CA VAL A 115 19.00 -3.69 15.20
C VAL A 115 20.01 -2.93 16.06
N ALA A 116 19.99 -1.59 16.04
CA ALA A 116 20.88 -0.75 16.83
C ALA A 116 20.66 -0.91 18.35
N ALA A 117 19.42 -1.23 18.77
CA ALA A 117 19.05 -1.49 20.16
C ALA A 117 19.45 -2.91 20.66
N GLY A 118 20.25 -3.66 19.89
CA GLY A 118 20.70 -5.00 20.26
C GLY A 118 19.93 -6.14 19.61
N GLY A 119 19.20 -5.87 18.52
CA GLY A 119 18.56 -6.89 17.71
C GLY A 119 19.56 -7.93 17.17
N GLY A 120 19.17 -9.19 17.22
CA GLY A 120 19.98 -10.33 16.83
C GLY A 120 20.10 -10.52 15.32
N ALA A 121 20.66 -11.69 14.95
CA ALA A 121 20.94 -12.03 13.56
C ALA A 121 19.68 -12.09 12.68
N GLY A 122 18.50 -12.40 13.25
CA GLY A 122 17.24 -12.44 12.50
C GLY A 122 16.81 -11.05 12.01
N LEU A 123 16.88 -10.05 12.89
CA LEU A 123 16.55 -8.66 12.50
C LEU A 123 17.57 -8.07 11.52
N GLN A 124 18.86 -8.39 11.70
CA GLN A 124 19.90 -8.00 10.75
C GLN A 124 19.64 -8.60 9.36
N LYS A 125 19.24 -9.87 9.30
CA LYS A 125 18.92 -10.55 8.04
C LYS A 125 17.66 -9.99 7.36
N ALA A 126 16.63 -9.66 8.14
CA ALA A 126 15.45 -8.99 7.61
C ALA A 126 15.76 -7.59 7.06
N LEU A 127 16.69 -6.86 7.69
CA LEU A 127 17.14 -5.56 7.21
C LEU A 127 17.95 -5.68 5.92
N GLU A 128 18.86 -6.67 5.85
CA GLU A 128 19.60 -7.02 4.64
C GLU A 128 18.63 -7.30 3.48
N TRP A 129 17.63 -8.15 3.72
CA TRP A 129 16.58 -8.46 2.75
C TRP A 129 15.83 -7.20 2.29
N SER A 130 15.36 -6.37 3.21
CA SER A 130 14.56 -5.19 2.83
C SER A 130 15.38 -4.17 2.04
N ARG A 131 16.68 -4.01 2.36
CA ARG A 131 17.59 -3.17 1.57
C ARG A 131 17.86 -3.77 0.19
N ALA A 132 18.05 -5.09 0.10
CA ALA A 132 18.22 -5.78 -1.17
C ALA A 132 16.97 -5.66 -2.08
N VAL A 133 15.78 -5.72 -1.50
CA VAL A 133 14.52 -5.45 -2.21
C VAL A 133 14.50 -4.04 -2.77
N ASN A 134 14.81 -3.02 -1.96
CA ASN A 134 14.83 -1.63 -2.45
C ASN A 134 15.83 -1.45 -3.60
N ALA A 135 17.04 -2.02 -3.46
CA ALA A 135 18.06 -1.96 -4.51
C ALA A 135 17.60 -2.69 -5.80
N ALA A 136 16.92 -3.84 -5.67
CA ALA A 136 16.38 -4.56 -6.81
C ALA A 136 15.26 -3.76 -7.51
N ILE A 137 14.33 -3.14 -6.76
CA ILE A 137 13.29 -2.28 -7.32
C ILE A 137 13.90 -1.07 -8.04
N ALA A 138 14.93 -0.44 -7.46
CA ALA A 138 15.60 0.69 -8.10
C ALA A 138 16.37 0.28 -9.37
N ALA A 139 16.81 -0.98 -9.45
CA ALA A 139 17.51 -1.53 -10.62
C ALA A 139 16.55 -2.13 -11.67
N MET A 140 15.28 -2.37 -11.33
CA MET A 140 14.25 -2.72 -12.32
C MET A 140 14.14 -1.54 -13.29
N GLY A 141 14.26 -1.82 -14.58
CA GLY A 141 14.00 -0.82 -15.62
C GLY A 141 12.56 -0.29 -15.52
N ASP A 142 12.31 0.84 -16.16
CA ASP A 142 10.99 1.49 -16.07
C ASP A 142 9.96 0.86 -17.01
N ASP A 143 9.23 -0.15 -16.51
CA ASP A 143 7.99 -0.62 -17.14
C ASP A 143 6.77 -0.28 -16.29
N SER A 144 6.91 0.64 -15.32
CA SER A 144 5.80 1.12 -14.52
C SER A 144 4.83 1.90 -15.40
N ARG A 145 3.53 1.68 -15.24
CA ARG A 145 2.49 2.42 -15.97
C ARG A 145 1.28 2.65 -15.06
N PRO A 146 0.62 3.81 -15.16
CA PRO A 146 -0.69 3.97 -14.54
C PRO A 146 -1.69 3.00 -15.16
N PHE A 147 -2.65 2.54 -14.38
CA PHE A 147 -3.77 1.77 -14.93
C PHE A 147 -4.55 2.61 -15.96
N PRO A 148 -5.10 1.99 -17.03
CA PRO A 148 -5.88 2.71 -18.02
C PRO A 148 -7.04 3.50 -17.39
N GLY A 149 -7.19 4.77 -17.74
CA GLY A 149 -8.22 5.66 -17.20
C GLY A 149 -7.89 6.31 -15.85
N CYS A 150 -6.82 5.87 -15.16
CA CYS A 150 -6.42 6.45 -13.87
C CYS A 150 -6.09 7.93 -14.00
N ARG A 151 -5.26 8.32 -14.97
CA ARG A 151 -4.81 9.70 -15.13
C ARG A 151 -5.99 10.65 -15.40
N GLU A 152 -6.88 10.27 -16.31
CA GLU A 152 -8.08 11.04 -16.65
C GLU A 152 -9.02 11.16 -15.45
N ALA A 153 -9.18 10.07 -14.68
CA ALA A 153 -9.98 10.08 -13.47
C ALA A 153 -9.40 10.99 -12.39
N LEU A 154 -8.10 10.92 -12.12
CA LEU A 154 -7.43 11.80 -11.17
C LEU A 154 -7.55 13.27 -11.57
N ALA A 155 -7.44 13.58 -12.87
CA ALA A 155 -7.66 14.93 -13.36
C ALA A 155 -9.09 15.42 -13.09
N ALA A 156 -10.11 14.59 -13.33
CA ALA A 156 -11.50 14.92 -13.07
C ALA A 156 -11.80 15.10 -11.57
N ILE A 157 -11.26 14.21 -10.73
CA ILE A 157 -11.37 14.27 -9.27
C ILE A 157 -10.72 15.55 -8.74
N HIS A 158 -9.49 15.86 -9.18
CA HIS A 158 -8.73 17.04 -8.78
C HIS A 158 -9.41 18.36 -9.16
N VAL A 159 -10.37 18.38 -10.08
CA VAL A 159 -11.19 19.60 -10.30
C VAL A 159 -12.15 19.81 -9.13
N LEU A 160 -12.73 18.74 -8.58
CA LEU A 160 -13.86 18.80 -7.65
C LEU A 160 -13.47 18.64 -6.18
N THR A 161 -12.35 17.97 -5.89
CA THR A 161 -11.93 17.63 -4.53
C THR A 161 -10.49 18.07 -4.27
N ASP A 162 -10.13 18.24 -3.00
CA ASP A 162 -8.74 18.16 -2.61
C ASP A 162 -8.28 16.70 -2.79
N THR A 163 -6.99 16.50 -3.01
CA THR A 163 -6.46 15.20 -3.44
C THR A 163 -5.17 14.86 -2.71
N ALA A 164 -5.04 13.62 -2.26
CA ALA A 164 -3.86 13.14 -1.57
C ALA A 164 -3.44 11.76 -2.07
N VAL A 165 -2.15 11.52 -2.24
CA VAL A 165 -1.61 10.16 -2.34
C VAL A 165 -1.32 9.66 -0.93
N VAL A 166 -1.81 8.46 -0.58
CA VAL A 166 -1.53 7.81 0.70
C VAL A 166 -1.02 6.39 0.42
N SER A 167 0.30 6.22 0.48
CA SER A 167 0.97 4.99 0.03
C SER A 167 1.95 4.44 1.07
N SER A 168 2.14 3.12 1.03
CA SER A 168 3.21 2.43 1.78
C SER A 168 4.53 2.35 1.02
N ALA A 169 4.62 2.97 -0.16
CA ALA A 169 5.84 3.08 -0.94
C ALA A 169 6.82 4.09 -0.31
N ASN A 170 8.09 4.00 -0.72
CA ASN A 170 9.07 5.03 -0.39
C ASN A 170 8.67 6.36 -1.03
N SER A 171 8.68 7.45 -0.26
CA SER A 171 8.16 8.76 -0.69
C SER A 171 8.93 9.40 -1.83
N GLU A 172 10.25 9.24 -1.88
CA GLU A 172 11.07 9.75 -2.99
C GLU A 172 10.76 8.97 -4.28
N ALA A 173 10.77 7.64 -4.20
CA ALA A 173 10.43 6.78 -5.34
C ALA A 173 8.99 7.02 -5.82
N LEU A 174 8.05 7.22 -4.89
CA LEU A 174 6.65 7.53 -5.17
C LEU A 174 6.51 8.86 -5.91
N ALA A 175 7.16 9.92 -5.42
CA ALA A 175 7.10 11.24 -6.03
C ALA A 175 7.71 11.24 -7.43
N GLU A 176 8.86 10.57 -7.62
CA GLU A 176 9.49 10.41 -8.93
C GLU A 176 8.61 9.64 -9.92
N GLU A 177 8.05 8.50 -9.49
CA GLU A 177 7.17 7.65 -10.31
C GLU A 177 5.90 8.43 -10.74
N TRP A 178 5.22 9.08 -9.80
CA TRP A 178 4.02 9.86 -10.08
C TRP A 178 4.31 11.09 -10.94
N THR A 179 5.47 11.72 -10.78
CA THR A 179 5.88 12.86 -11.62
C THR A 179 6.11 12.40 -13.06
N ARG A 180 6.85 11.31 -13.23
CA ARG A 180 7.19 10.75 -14.54
C ARG A 180 5.95 10.42 -15.38
N HIS A 181 4.92 9.89 -14.73
CA HIS A 181 3.65 9.52 -15.37
C HIS A 181 2.63 10.66 -15.43
N GLY A 182 3.00 11.87 -14.99
CA GLY A 182 2.13 13.04 -15.02
C GLY A 182 0.90 12.91 -14.13
N LEU A 183 1.00 12.14 -13.04
CA LEU A 183 -0.07 11.97 -12.04
C LEU A 183 0.07 12.99 -10.91
N VAL A 184 1.31 13.34 -10.54
CA VAL A 184 1.59 14.20 -9.37
C VAL A 184 0.92 15.57 -9.47
N GLN A 185 0.77 16.09 -10.69
CA GLN A 185 0.12 17.38 -10.98
C GLN A 185 -1.39 17.39 -10.67
N HIS A 186 -1.97 16.23 -10.39
CA HIS A 186 -3.37 16.07 -9.98
C HIS A 186 -3.52 15.81 -8.48
N MET A 187 -2.43 15.96 -7.70
CA MET A 187 -2.39 15.69 -6.26
C MET A 187 -1.98 16.95 -5.50
N ASP A 188 -2.70 17.29 -4.42
CA ASP A 188 -2.35 18.41 -3.55
C ASP A 188 -1.28 18.05 -2.52
N VAL A 189 -1.17 16.77 -2.16
CA VAL A 189 -0.16 16.24 -1.24
C VAL A 189 0.19 14.79 -1.57
N VAL A 190 1.46 14.42 -1.41
CA VAL A 190 1.96 13.06 -1.61
C VAL A 190 2.55 12.55 -0.30
N LEU A 191 1.97 11.48 0.24
CA LEU A 191 2.35 10.89 1.53
C LEU A 191 2.75 9.43 1.32
N GLY A 192 4.04 9.15 1.37
CA GLY A 192 4.56 7.78 1.38
C GLY A 192 4.86 7.27 2.80
N GLN A 193 5.63 6.20 2.88
CA GLN A 193 5.89 5.44 4.12
C GLN A 193 6.55 6.24 5.25
N ASP A 194 7.27 7.32 4.93
CA ASP A 194 7.96 8.17 5.91
C ASP A 194 7.00 9.10 6.66
N ALA A 195 5.83 9.39 6.07
CA ALA A 195 4.79 10.22 6.67
C ALA A 195 4.03 9.50 7.79
N GLY A 196 4.10 8.17 7.85
CA GLY A 196 3.43 7.34 8.85
C GLY A 196 2.73 6.14 8.24
N THR A 197 1.88 5.49 9.04
CA THR A 197 1.00 4.44 8.51
C THR A 197 -0.15 5.07 7.73
N LYS A 198 -0.81 4.30 6.84
CA LYS A 198 -1.95 4.83 6.06
C LYS A 198 -3.07 5.33 6.97
N GLU A 199 -3.34 4.63 8.07
CA GLU A 199 -4.30 5.02 9.10
C GLU A 199 -3.96 6.39 9.69
N ALA A 200 -2.69 6.60 10.04
CA ALA A 200 -2.23 7.86 10.62
C ALA A 200 -2.33 9.01 9.60
N CYS A 201 -1.94 8.76 8.34
CA CYS A 201 -2.05 9.73 7.25
C CYS A 201 -3.50 10.14 6.98
N LEU A 202 -4.41 9.17 6.83
CA LEU A 202 -5.84 9.43 6.61
C LEU A 202 -6.49 10.15 7.79
N SER A 203 -6.14 9.76 9.03
CA SER A 203 -6.66 10.43 10.22
C SER A 203 -6.17 11.89 10.31
N ALA A 204 -4.89 12.12 10.00
CA ALA A 204 -4.31 13.46 10.00
C ALA A 204 -4.92 14.37 8.92
N LEU A 205 -5.22 13.83 7.74
CA LEU A 205 -5.90 14.55 6.67
C LEU A 205 -7.37 14.82 7.01
N SER A 206 -8.09 13.83 7.52
CA SER A 206 -9.51 13.96 7.90
C SER A 206 -9.71 14.99 9.02
N ALA A 207 -8.76 15.08 9.95
CA ALA A 207 -8.74 16.07 11.02
C ALA A 207 -8.50 17.52 10.57
N LYS A 208 -8.28 17.77 9.26
CA LYS A 208 -8.09 19.13 8.70
C LYS A 208 -9.39 19.94 8.56
N GLY A 209 -10.55 19.37 8.94
CA GLY A 209 -11.82 20.09 9.00
C GLY A 209 -12.85 19.66 7.95
N TYR A 210 -12.67 18.51 7.30
CA TYR A 210 -13.68 17.93 6.42
C TYR A 210 -14.88 17.45 7.23
N ALA A 211 -16.09 17.61 6.67
CA ALA A 211 -17.31 17.13 7.32
C ALA A 211 -17.37 15.58 7.31
N PRO A 212 -18.13 14.95 8.23
CA PRO A 212 -18.34 13.51 8.20
C PRO A 212 -18.84 13.03 6.82
N GLY A 213 -18.23 11.98 6.29
CA GLY A 213 -18.55 11.46 4.96
C GLY A 213 -17.94 12.22 3.79
N HIS A 214 -17.14 13.27 4.02
CA HIS A 214 -16.49 14.06 2.97
C HIS A 214 -15.04 13.63 2.65
N VAL A 215 -14.60 12.50 3.18
CA VAL A 215 -13.31 11.90 2.87
C VAL A 215 -13.52 10.53 2.25
N LEU A 216 -12.91 10.28 1.10
CA LEU A 216 -12.98 9.01 0.37
C LEU A 216 -11.57 8.47 0.15
N MET A 217 -11.30 7.25 0.60
CA MET A 217 -10.10 6.49 0.28
C MET A 217 -10.36 5.59 -0.93
N VAL A 218 -9.52 5.69 -1.95
CA VAL A 218 -9.48 4.85 -3.14
C VAL A 218 -8.27 3.92 -3.01
N GLY A 219 -8.49 2.60 -3.00
CA GLY A 219 -7.41 1.62 -2.82
C GLY A 219 -7.82 0.23 -3.27
N ASP A 220 -6.86 -0.68 -3.43
CA ASP A 220 -7.08 -2.03 -3.93
C ASP A 220 -7.06 -3.10 -2.82
N ALA A 221 -6.48 -2.78 -1.66
CA ALA A 221 -6.28 -3.74 -0.57
C ALA A 221 -7.31 -3.60 0.57
N LEU A 222 -7.51 -4.69 1.32
CA LEU A 222 -8.30 -4.64 2.57
C LEU A 222 -7.61 -3.81 3.67
N GLY A 223 -6.29 -3.61 3.56
CA GLY A 223 -5.56 -2.67 4.42
C GLY A 223 -6.01 -1.22 4.22
N ASP A 224 -6.32 -0.82 2.99
CA ASP A 224 -6.83 0.52 2.69
C ASP A 224 -8.24 0.72 3.25
N LEU A 225 -9.08 -0.31 3.13
CA LEU A 225 -10.41 -0.33 3.74
C LEU A 225 -10.31 -0.17 5.26
N ALA A 226 -9.43 -0.93 5.91
CA ALA A 226 -9.23 -0.83 7.36
C ALA A 226 -8.73 0.58 7.76
N ALA A 227 -7.85 1.17 6.95
CA ALA A 227 -7.36 2.52 7.20
C ALA A 227 -8.43 3.61 7.00
N ALA A 228 -9.28 3.45 5.99
CA ALA A 228 -10.44 4.32 5.78
C ALA A 228 -11.41 4.23 6.97
N GLN A 229 -11.74 3.02 7.42
CA GLN A 229 -12.60 2.78 8.57
C GLN A 229 -12.04 3.37 9.86
N HIS A 230 -10.72 3.27 10.08
CA HIS A 230 -10.07 3.86 11.25
C HIS A 230 -10.16 5.39 11.27
N ALA A 231 -10.12 6.02 10.09
CA ALA A 231 -10.18 7.46 9.93
C ALA A 231 -11.61 8.00 9.72
N ASP A 232 -12.65 7.17 9.91
CA ASP A 232 -14.05 7.49 9.60
C ASP A 232 -14.27 8.00 8.15
N ALA A 233 -13.45 7.53 7.22
CA ALA A 233 -13.53 7.82 5.80
C ALA A 233 -14.33 6.75 5.04
N LEU A 234 -14.95 7.16 3.94
CA LEU A 234 -15.57 6.24 2.98
C LEU A 234 -14.48 5.50 2.20
N PHE A 235 -14.83 4.36 1.60
CA PHE A 235 -13.88 3.55 0.84
C PHE A 235 -14.44 3.14 -0.53
N TYR A 236 -13.62 3.30 -1.56
CA TYR A 236 -13.88 2.84 -2.93
C TYR A 236 -12.79 1.86 -3.37
N PRO A 237 -13.15 0.61 -3.72
CA PRO A 237 -12.17 -0.39 -4.14
C PRO A 237 -11.78 -0.22 -5.62
N ILE A 238 -10.47 -0.28 -5.90
CA ILE A 238 -9.95 -0.65 -7.22
C ILE A 238 -9.85 -2.17 -7.24
N LEU A 239 -10.64 -2.81 -8.10
CA LEU A 239 -10.76 -4.27 -8.13
C LEU A 239 -9.64 -4.90 -8.97
N VAL A 240 -8.91 -5.85 -8.39
CA VAL A 240 -7.83 -6.59 -9.08
C VAL A 240 -8.37 -7.30 -10.32
N GLY A 241 -7.69 -7.14 -11.46
CA GLY A 241 -8.11 -7.63 -12.77
C GLY A 241 -9.27 -6.86 -13.41
N LYS A 242 -9.76 -5.80 -12.76
CA LYS A 242 -10.83 -4.91 -13.25
C LYS A 242 -10.49 -3.44 -13.01
N GLU A 243 -9.20 -3.09 -13.01
CA GLU A 243 -8.69 -1.78 -12.60
C GLU A 243 -9.21 -0.67 -13.51
N LYS A 244 -9.14 -0.88 -14.83
CA LYS A 244 -9.70 0.05 -15.82
C LYS A 244 -11.18 0.35 -15.56
N THR A 245 -11.99 -0.70 -15.40
CA THR A 245 -13.43 -0.56 -15.14
C THR A 245 -13.69 0.11 -13.78
N SER A 246 -12.83 -0.14 -12.79
CA SER A 246 -12.91 0.50 -11.47
C SER A 246 -12.64 2.00 -11.58
N TRP A 247 -11.64 2.44 -12.36
CA TRP A 247 -11.36 3.85 -12.60
C TRP A 247 -12.48 4.55 -13.41
N GLU A 248 -13.03 3.88 -14.42
CA GLU A 248 -14.17 4.40 -15.20
C GLU A 248 -15.43 4.57 -14.33
N ARG A 249 -15.74 3.58 -13.49
CA ARG A 249 -16.87 3.62 -12.53
C ARG A 249 -16.68 4.66 -11.44
N LEU A 250 -15.43 4.91 -11.02
CA LEU A 250 -15.12 5.93 -10.02
C LEU A 250 -15.62 7.30 -10.48
N VAL A 251 -15.30 7.69 -11.72
CA VAL A 251 -15.69 8.99 -12.26
C VAL A 251 -17.16 9.04 -12.66
N SER A 252 -17.65 8.00 -13.33
CA SER A 252 -18.99 8.00 -13.92
C SER A 252 -20.12 7.79 -12.90
N GLU A 253 -19.85 7.12 -11.78
CA GLU A 253 -20.86 6.75 -10.78
C GLU A 253 -20.47 7.16 -9.35
N ALA A 254 -19.31 6.70 -8.87
CA ALA A 254 -18.97 6.80 -7.44
C ALA A 254 -18.71 8.26 -7.01
N LEU A 255 -17.98 9.03 -7.79
CA LEU A 255 -17.66 10.44 -7.50
C LEU A 255 -18.93 11.32 -7.45
N PRO A 256 -19.88 11.25 -8.41
CA PRO A 256 -21.17 11.93 -8.29
C PRO A 256 -21.94 11.55 -7.01
N ARG A 257 -21.98 10.26 -6.65
CA ARG A 257 -22.64 9.80 -5.41
C ARG A 257 -21.96 10.34 -4.16
N PHE A 258 -20.63 10.36 -4.17
CA PHE A 258 -19.81 10.89 -3.07
C PHE A 258 -20.14 12.36 -2.84
N LEU A 259 -20.03 13.19 -3.89
CA LEU A 259 -20.32 14.63 -3.81
C LEU A 259 -21.78 14.96 -3.45
N ALA A 260 -22.72 14.04 -3.73
CA ALA A 260 -24.13 14.17 -3.35
C ALA A 260 -24.45 13.63 -1.94
N GLY A 261 -23.46 13.08 -1.21
CA GLY A 261 -23.68 12.46 0.11
C GLY A 261 -24.45 11.13 0.05
N THR A 262 -24.50 10.47 -1.10
CA THR A 262 -25.27 9.22 -1.34
C THR A 262 -24.39 8.00 -1.60
N PHE A 263 -23.08 8.12 -1.38
CA PHE A 263 -22.11 7.02 -1.54
C PHE A 263 -22.22 5.98 -0.42
N ALA A 264 -22.39 6.44 0.83
CA ALA A 264 -22.46 5.57 1.99
C ALA A 264 -23.72 4.68 1.99
N GLY A 265 -23.68 3.58 2.75
CA GLY A 265 -24.76 2.60 2.85
C GLY A 265 -24.71 1.57 1.73
N ALA A 266 -25.86 1.26 1.12
CA ALA A 266 -26.02 0.15 0.20
C ALA A 266 -25.03 0.15 -0.98
N TYR A 267 -24.66 1.33 -1.49
CA TYR A 267 -23.73 1.44 -2.60
C TYR A 267 -22.31 1.03 -2.20
N GLN A 268 -21.78 1.59 -1.11
CA GLN A 268 -20.48 1.17 -0.60
C GLN A 268 -20.49 -0.32 -0.19
N GLU A 269 -21.54 -0.81 0.47
CA GLU A 269 -21.65 -2.22 0.85
C GLU A 269 -21.57 -3.17 -0.35
N GLN A 270 -22.20 -2.82 -1.47
CA GLN A 270 -22.10 -3.57 -2.72
C GLN A 270 -20.64 -3.63 -3.22
N LEU A 271 -19.96 -2.48 -3.28
CA LEU A 271 -18.56 -2.40 -3.70
C LEU A 271 -17.64 -3.26 -2.81
N LEU A 272 -17.85 -3.23 -1.50
CA LEU A 272 -17.08 -4.04 -0.55
C LEU A 272 -17.34 -5.54 -0.72
N ALA A 273 -18.57 -5.93 -1.06
CA ALA A 273 -18.88 -7.34 -1.37
C ALA A 273 -18.12 -7.80 -2.61
N GLU A 274 -18.12 -7.00 -3.68
CA GLU A 274 -17.36 -7.29 -4.91
C GLU A 274 -15.85 -7.45 -4.63
N GLN A 275 -15.26 -6.59 -3.80
CA GLN A 275 -13.84 -6.68 -3.44
C GLN A 275 -13.53 -7.96 -2.65
N ARG A 276 -14.36 -8.31 -1.66
CA ARG A 276 -14.18 -9.53 -0.85
C ARG A 276 -14.34 -10.82 -1.66
N GLU A 277 -15.11 -10.77 -2.74
CA GLU A 277 -15.25 -11.91 -3.66
C GLU A 277 -14.00 -12.14 -4.53
N ILE A 278 -13.25 -11.08 -4.84
CA ILE A 278 -12.01 -11.15 -5.60
C ILE A 278 -10.84 -11.56 -4.69
N LEU A 279 -10.74 -10.95 -3.50
CA LEU A 279 -9.69 -11.24 -2.51
C LEU A 279 -10.12 -12.35 -1.55
N LYS A 280 -10.38 -13.55 -2.06
CA LYS A 280 -10.90 -14.66 -1.23
C LYS A 280 -9.89 -15.18 -0.23
#